data_AF-A0A5C4XG54-F1
#
_entry.id   AF-A0A5C4XG54-F1
#
_cell.length_a   1.000
_cell.length_b   1.000
_cell.length_c   1.000
_cell.angle_alpha   90.00
_cell.angle_beta   90.00
_cell.angle_gamma   90.00
#
_symmetry.space_group_name_H-M   'P 1'
#
loop_
_entity.id
_entity.type
_entity.pdbx_description
1 polymer ?
#
loop_
_entity_poly.entity_id
_entity_poly.type
_entity_poly.pdbx_seq_one_letter_code
_entity_poly.pdbx_strand_id
1 'polypeptide(L)'
;MSVKHHISDAFLIDYASGSLSEGWSLAVASHLALCPDCRRRLSAMEGAAGALLDKASESGDEDVAWARFKTRAIDIKAEEIRPSAITPKSMAVLPEPLRSYLGGDLADLKWRALGRGAYQILIDTKDTETQVRLLRIPAGKPVPEHTHEGRELTLVLAGSFHDGDELFARGDIEEADGELLHTPTATDGEDCICLAVTEAPLKFSSWIVRLMQPILKI
;
A
#
# COMPACT_ATOMS: atom_id res chain seq x y z
N MET A 1 4.86 -17.55 6.47
CA MET A 1 3.38 -17.58 6.59
C MET A 1 2.80 -17.42 5.20
N SER A 2 1.64 -18.03 4.92
CA SER A 2 0.90 -17.84 3.66
C SER A 2 -0.15 -16.75 3.84
N VAL A 3 -0.19 -15.80 2.90
CA VAL A 3 -1.29 -14.82 2.78
C VAL A 3 -2.58 -15.57 2.49
N LYS A 4 -3.66 -15.21 3.18
CA LYS A 4 -5.02 -15.76 3.03
C LYS A 4 -6.00 -14.74 2.46
N HIS A 5 -5.83 -13.46 2.79
CA HIS A 5 -6.69 -12.38 2.32
C HIS A 5 -5.95 -11.62 1.21
N HIS A 6 -6.55 -11.64 0.02
CA HIS A 6 -5.93 -11.18 -1.21
C HIS A 6 -6.64 -9.93 -1.70
N ILE A 7 -5.87 -9.04 -2.33
CA ILE A 7 -6.45 -7.93 -3.07
C ILE A 7 -7.36 -8.46 -4.20
N SER A 8 -8.47 -7.77 -4.45
CA SER A 8 -9.49 -8.04 -5.44
C SER A 8 -8.96 -7.91 -6.86
N ASP A 9 -9.59 -8.61 -7.80
CA ASP A 9 -9.21 -8.51 -9.22
C ASP A 9 -9.44 -7.10 -9.78
N ALA A 10 -10.42 -6.35 -9.25
CA ALA A 10 -10.68 -4.97 -9.65
C ALA A 10 -9.46 -4.08 -9.39
N PHE A 11 -8.93 -4.09 -8.17
CA PHE A 11 -7.71 -3.34 -7.84
C PHE A 11 -6.50 -3.82 -8.66
N LEU A 12 -6.36 -5.12 -8.94
CA LEU A 12 -5.26 -5.62 -9.77
C LEU A 12 -5.36 -5.14 -11.22
N ILE A 13 -6.56 -5.10 -11.79
CA ILE A 13 -6.79 -4.57 -13.15
C ILE A 13 -6.48 -3.07 -13.18
N ASP A 14 -6.96 -2.32 -12.19
CA ASP A 14 -6.70 -0.89 -12.10
C ASP A 14 -5.18 -0.62 -11.94
N TYR A 15 -4.50 -1.41 -11.13
CA TYR A 15 -3.04 -1.36 -10.99
C TYR A 15 -2.34 -1.69 -12.32
N ALA A 16 -2.71 -2.78 -13.00
CA ALA A 16 -2.13 -3.20 -14.27
C ALA A 16 -2.33 -2.18 -15.39
N SER A 17 -3.46 -1.46 -15.38
CA SER A 17 -3.76 -0.42 -16.36
C SER A 17 -3.14 0.94 -16.02
N GLY A 18 -2.58 1.10 -14.82
CA GLY A 18 -2.03 2.37 -14.32
C GLY A 18 -3.11 3.41 -13.99
N SER A 19 -4.34 2.99 -13.70
CA SER A 19 -5.47 3.89 -13.39
C SER A 19 -5.56 4.28 -11.91
N LEU A 20 -4.92 3.51 -11.01
CA LEU A 20 -4.92 3.80 -9.58
C LEU A 20 -4.14 5.09 -9.26
N SER A 21 -4.66 5.87 -8.31
CA SER A 21 -3.89 6.95 -7.70
C SER A 21 -2.65 6.40 -6.95
N GLU A 22 -1.74 7.30 -6.58
CA GLU A 22 -0.44 6.91 -6.02
C GLU A 22 -0.60 6.15 -4.69
N GLY A 23 -1.47 6.62 -3.80
CA GLY A 23 -1.71 5.94 -2.53
C GLY A 23 -2.25 4.52 -2.69
N TRP A 24 -3.24 4.34 -3.57
CA TRP A 24 -3.78 3.01 -3.88
C TRP A 24 -2.73 2.11 -4.52
N SER A 25 -1.96 2.65 -5.47
CA SER A 25 -0.86 1.94 -6.12
C SER A 25 0.21 1.49 -5.13
N LEU A 26 0.52 2.33 -4.13
CA LEU A 26 1.49 2.00 -3.09
C LEU A 26 1.01 0.82 -2.21
N ALA A 27 -0.26 0.78 -1.83
CA ALA A 27 -0.82 -0.34 -1.08
C ALA A 27 -0.80 -1.65 -1.89
N VAL A 28 -1.26 -1.61 -3.14
CA VAL A 28 -1.26 -2.78 -4.03
C VAL A 28 0.17 -3.27 -4.27
N ALA A 29 1.11 -2.39 -4.61
CA ALA A 29 2.51 -2.75 -4.80
C ALA A 29 3.13 -3.38 -3.54
N SER A 30 2.80 -2.86 -2.36
CA SER A 30 3.28 -3.37 -1.07
C SER A 30 2.74 -4.76 -0.76
N HIS A 31 1.45 -5.00 -1.05
CA HIS A 31 0.85 -6.33 -0.93
C HIS A 31 1.47 -7.31 -1.94
N LEU A 32 1.66 -6.89 -3.20
CA LEU A 32 2.31 -7.69 -4.23
C LEU A 32 3.74 -8.09 -3.85
N ALA A 33 4.49 -7.25 -3.15
CA ALA A 33 5.80 -7.62 -2.63
C ALA A 33 5.74 -8.79 -1.62
N LEU A 34 4.63 -8.92 -0.88
CA LEU A 34 4.41 -9.93 0.15
C LEU A 34 3.61 -11.16 -0.32
N CYS A 35 2.83 -11.03 -1.40
CA CYS A 35 1.89 -12.06 -1.87
C CYS A 35 2.27 -12.60 -3.27
N PRO A 36 2.94 -13.77 -3.37
CA PRO A 36 3.26 -14.39 -4.65
C PRO A 36 2.05 -14.75 -5.51
N ASP A 37 0.90 -14.99 -4.89
CA ASP A 37 -0.32 -15.41 -5.59
C ASP A 37 -0.95 -14.25 -6.36
N CYS A 38 -1.05 -13.08 -5.72
CA CYS A 38 -1.48 -11.86 -6.39
C CYS A 38 -0.49 -11.40 -7.46
N ARG A 39 0.83 -11.63 -7.30
CA ARG A 39 1.79 -11.39 -8.39
C ARG A 39 1.53 -12.26 -9.62
N ARG A 40 1.14 -13.52 -9.44
CA ARG A 40 0.78 -14.40 -10.58
C ARG A 40 -0.49 -13.93 -11.27
N ARG A 41 -1.51 -13.50 -10.51
CA ARG A 41 -2.74 -12.90 -11.06
C ARG A 41 -2.43 -11.62 -11.86
N LEU A 42 -1.65 -10.71 -11.28
CA LEU A 42 -1.21 -9.49 -11.97
C LEU A 42 -0.46 -9.81 -13.27
N SER A 43 0.50 -10.72 -13.23
CA SER A 43 1.28 -11.09 -14.42
C SER A 43 0.40 -11.62 -15.57
N ALA A 44 -0.68 -12.33 -15.26
CA ALA A 44 -1.65 -12.75 -16.27
C ALA A 44 -2.42 -11.57 -16.88
N MET A 45 -2.82 -10.59 -16.05
CA MET A 45 -3.50 -9.37 -16.51
C MET A 45 -2.57 -8.49 -17.36
N GLU A 46 -1.33 -8.28 -16.93
CA GLU A 46 -0.31 -7.55 -17.68
C GLU A 46 0.06 -8.28 -18.98
N GLY A 47 0.11 -9.62 -18.98
CA GLY A 47 0.31 -10.41 -20.19
C GLY A 47 -0.80 -10.21 -21.22
N ALA A 48 -2.06 -10.13 -20.77
CA ALA A 48 -3.19 -9.79 -21.65
C ALA A 48 -3.08 -8.36 -22.20
N ALA A 49 -2.70 -7.39 -21.35
CA ALA A 49 -2.47 -6.01 -21.77
C ALA A 49 -1.32 -5.89 -22.78
N GLY A 50 -0.23 -6.65 -22.60
CA GLY A 50 0.87 -6.74 -23.55
C GLY A 50 0.43 -7.25 -24.92
N ALA A 51 -0.41 -8.30 -24.96
CA ALA A 51 -0.97 -8.80 -26.20
C ALA A 51 -1.92 -7.82 -26.92
N LEU A 52 -2.54 -6.89 -26.17
CA LEU A 52 -3.31 -5.77 -26.75
C LEU A 52 -2.37 -4.69 -27.29
N LEU A 53 -1.29 -4.39 -26.58
CA LEU A 53 -0.27 -3.43 -27.01
C LEU A 53 0.41 -3.87 -28.31
N ASP A 54 0.73 -5.17 -28.46
CA ASP A 54 1.29 -5.75 -29.70
C ASP A 54 0.38 -5.58 -30.92
N LYS A 55 -0.92 -5.35 -30.71
CA LYS A 55 -1.93 -5.13 -31.76
C LYS A 55 -2.31 -3.66 -31.91
N ALA A 56 -1.77 -2.78 -31.06
CA ALA A 56 -2.04 -1.37 -31.16
C ALA A 56 -1.48 -0.84 -32.48
N SER A 57 -2.22 0.05 -33.14
CA SER A 57 -1.72 0.70 -34.35
C SER A 57 -0.52 1.58 -33.99
N GLU A 58 0.61 1.33 -34.65
CA GLU A 58 1.75 2.22 -34.58
C GLU A 58 1.37 3.62 -35.09
N SER A 59 1.92 4.64 -34.45
CA SER A 59 1.73 6.02 -34.88
C SER A 59 3.07 6.76 -34.83
N GLY A 60 3.30 7.59 -35.85
CA GLY A 60 4.55 8.33 -36.01
C GLY A 60 5.56 7.64 -36.93
N ASP A 61 6.71 8.28 -37.05
CA ASP A 61 7.83 7.85 -37.87
C ASP A 61 8.91 7.26 -36.93
N GLU A 62 9.21 5.97 -37.12
CA GLU A 62 10.16 5.22 -36.30
C GLU A 62 11.58 5.81 -36.37
N ASP A 63 12.02 6.26 -37.55
CA ASP A 63 13.34 6.84 -37.74
C ASP A 63 13.48 8.16 -36.97
N VAL A 64 12.44 8.99 -36.99
CA VAL A 64 12.38 10.25 -36.23
C VAL A 64 12.37 9.97 -34.72
N ALA A 65 11.59 8.99 -34.27
CA ALA A 65 11.54 8.59 -32.87
C ALA A 65 12.90 8.06 -32.38
N TRP A 66 13.55 7.22 -33.18
CA TRP A 66 14.85 6.64 -32.89
C TRP A 66 15.97 7.69 -32.89
N ALA A 67 15.95 8.63 -33.83
CA ALA A 67 16.88 9.76 -33.84
C ALA A 67 16.75 10.60 -32.56
N ARG A 68 15.52 10.96 -32.18
CA ARG A 68 15.25 11.70 -30.93
C ARG A 68 15.71 10.95 -29.68
N PHE A 69 15.49 9.64 -29.62
CA PHE A 69 15.98 8.80 -28.53
C PHE A 69 17.51 8.85 -28.44
N LYS A 70 18.22 8.60 -29.55
CA LYS A 70 19.69 8.64 -29.60
C LYS A 70 20.24 10.00 -29.15
N THR A 71 19.64 11.10 -29.62
CA THR A 71 20.06 12.45 -29.19
C THR A 71 19.97 12.64 -27.68
N ARG A 72 18.90 12.15 -27.04
CA ARG A 72 18.75 12.22 -25.58
C ARG A 72 19.69 11.26 -24.85
N ALA A 73 20.02 10.13 -25.47
CA ALA A 73 20.86 9.10 -24.88
C ALA A 73 22.37 9.43 -24.91
N ILE A 74 22.82 10.33 -25.79
CA ILE A 74 24.24 10.69 -25.94
C ILE A 74 24.88 11.18 -24.65
N ASP A 75 24.13 11.90 -23.81
CA ASP A 75 24.63 12.44 -22.54
C ASP A 75 24.41 11.51 -21.34
N ILE A 76 23.75 10.36 -21.55
CA ILE A 76 23.59 9.35 -20.50
C ILE A 76 24.93 8.64 -20.36
N LYS A 77 25.72 9.06 -19.38
CA LYS A 77 26.86 8.27 -18.91
C LYS A 77 26.30 6.97 -18.36
N ALA A 78 26.63 5.85 -18.99
CA ALA A 78 26.43 4.55 -18.40
C ALA A 78 27.32 4.48 -17.15
N GLU A 79 26.79 4.88 -16.01
CA GLU A 79 27.36 4.47 -14.74
C GLU A 79 27.32 2.95 -14.72
N GLU A 80 28.45 2.32 -14.40
CA GLU A 80 28.44 0.91 -14.06
C GLU A 80 27.38 0.74 -12.97
N ILE A 81 26.25 0.12 -13.33
CA ILE A 81 25.30 -0.39 -12.37
C ILE A 81 26.07 -1.48 -11.65
N ARG A 82 26.83 -1.09 -10.62
CA ARG A 82 27.29 -2.03 -9.62
C ARG A 82 25.99 -2.61 -9.09
N PRO A 83 25.72 -3.92 -9.25
CA PRO A 83 24.61 -4.51 -8.57
C PRO A 83 24.83 -4.17 -7.11
N SER A 84 24.02 -3.23 -6.59
CA SER A 84 23.94 -2.98 -5.16
C SER A 84 23.70 -4.36 -4.61
N ALA A 85 24.67 -4.89 -3.86
CA ALA A 85 24.59 -6.24 -3.36
C ALA A 85 23.17 -6.35 -2.80
N ILE A 86 22.35 -7.21 -3.44
CA ILE A 86 21.04 -7.57 -2.92
C ILE A 86 21.42 -8.41 -1.72
N THR A 87 21.86 -7.73 -0.67
CA THR A 87 21.88 -8.25 0.67
C THR A 87 20.42 -8.55 0.83
N PRO A 88 20.03 -9.83 0.95
CA PRO A 88 18.68 -10.08 1.40
C PRO A 88 18.65 -9.35 2.73
N LYS A 89 17.92 -8.23 2.82
CA LYS A 89 17.46 -7.74 4.10
C LYS A 89 16.41 -8.77 4.53
N SER A 90 16.87 -9.98 4.87
CA SER A 90 16.06 -11.10 5.32
C SER A 90 15.35 -10.79 6.64
N MET A 91 15.60 -9.59 7.20
CA MET A 91 14.96 -9.06 8.38
C MET A 91 14.13 -7.79 8.11
N ALA A 92 14.01 -7.32 6.85
CA ALA A 92 13.22 -6.12 6.60
C ALA A 92 11.73 -6.40 6.81
N VAL A 93 11.10 -5.60 7.68
CA VAL A 93 9.66 -5.72 7.94
C VAL A 93 8.91 -5.03 6.81
N LEU A 94 9.31 -3.83 6.44
CA LEU A 94 8.66 -3.09 5.37
C LEU A 94 9.03 -3.66 3.96
N PRO A 95 8.03 -3.90 3.08
CA PRO A 95 8.27 -4.22 1.69
C PRO A 95 8.98 -3.06 0.96
N GLU A 96 9.64 -3.36 -0.15
CA GLU A 96 10.47 -2.39 -0.87
C GLU A 96 9.72 -1.09 -1.25
N PRO A 97 8.48 -1.13 -1.80
CA PRO A 97 7.76 0.09 -2.14
C PRO A 97 7.65 1.05 -0.96
N LEU A 98 7.28 0.56 0.24
CA LEU A 98 7.22 1.40 1.44
C LEU A 98 8.59 1.89 1.92
N ARG A 99 9.63 1.06 1.84
CA ARG A 99 10.98 1.46 2.27
C ARG A 99 11.51 2.62 1.44
N SER A 100 11.20 2.65 0.14
CA SER A 100 11.60 3.73 -0.76
C SER A 100 10.86 5.04 -0.45
N TYR A 101 9.58 4.98 -0.04
CA TYR A 101 8.84 6.17 0.43
C TYR A 101 9.32 6.68 1.79
N LEU A 102 9.68 5.77 2.70
CA LEU A 102 9.98 6.10 4.10
C LEU A 102 11.47 6.31 4.38
N GLY A 103 12.35 5.93 3.44
CA GLY A 103 13.81 6.05 3.56
C GLY A 103 14.45 5.09 4.57
N GLY A 104 13.72 4.09 5.08
CA GLY A 104 14.19 3.20 6.15
C GLY A 104 13.23 2.05 6.45
N ASP A 105 13.53 1.28 7.49
CA ASP A 105 12.62 0.27 8.06
C ASP A 105 12.03 0.76 9.40
N LEU A 106 11.12 0.01 10.01
CA LEU A 106 10.36 0.41 11.20
C LEU A 106 11.19 1.03 12.34
N ALA A 107 12.41 0.53 12.55
CA ALA A 107 13.31 1.00 13.60
C ALA A 107 13.85 2.42 13.36
N ASP A 108 13.89 2.87 12.10
CA ASP A 108 14.42 4.16 11.68
C ASP A 108 13.35 5.27 11.69
N LEU A 109 12.07 4.88 11.84
CA LEU A 109 10.95 5.78 11.60
C LEU A 109 10.49 6.55 12.84
N LYS A 110 10.06 7.79 12.62
CA LYS A 110 9.58 8.70 13.66
C LYS A 110 8.06 8.62 13.81
N TRP A 111 7.62 7.80 14.75
CA TRP A 111 6.21 7.62 15.08
C TRP A 111 5.60 8.83 15.79
N ARG A 112 4.40 9.22 15.37
CA ARG A 112 3.57 10.23 16.05
C ARG A 112 2.46 9.54 16.85
N ALA A 113 2.29 9.91 18.11
CA ALA A 113 1.22 9.36 18.95
C ALA A 113 -0.18 9.77 18.45
N LEU A 114 -1.11 8.82 18.49
CA LEU A 114 -2.55 9.00 18.20
C LEU A 114 -3.45 8.92 19.45
N GLY A 115 -2.89 8.45 20.57
CA GLY A 115 -3.63 8.23 21.81
C GLY A 115 -3.90 6.75 22.07
N ARG A 116 -4.22 6.41 23.32
CA ARG A 116 -4.44 5.01 23.80
C ARG A 116 -3.28 4.05 23.49
N GLY A 117 -2.07 4.58 23.30
CA GLY A 117 -0.88 3.82 22.93
C GLY A 117 -0.73 3.56 21.42
N ALA A 118 -1.66 4.00 20.58
CA ALA A 118 -1.53 3.90 19.13
C ALA A 118 -0.60 4.99 18.58
N TYR A 119 0.05 4.68 17.47
CA TYR A 119 0.94 5.58 16.76
C TYR A 119 0.70 5.55 15.25
N GLN A 120 1.09 6.62 14.57
CA GLN A 120 1.04 6.71 13.11
C GLN A 120 2.26 7.35 12.49
N ILE A 121 2.41 7.14 11.19
CA ILE A 121 3.28 7.90 10.29
C ILE A 121 2.46 8.21 9.05
N LEU A 122 2.30 9.49 8.72
CA LEU A 122 1.70 9.89 7.45
C LEU A 122 2.75 9.76 6.35
N ILE A 123 2.33 9.19 5.21
CA ILE A 123 3.18 9.04 4.03
C ILE A 123 2.69 10.06 3.01
N ASP A 124 3.58 10.99 2.63
CA ASP A 124 3.26 12.00 1.63
C ASP A 124 3.25 11.35 0.25
N THR A 125 2.11 11.46 -0.44
CA THR A 125 1.95 11.11 -1.86
C THR A 125 1.66 12.38 -2.66
N LYS A 126 1.77 12.31 -3.99
CA LYS A 126 1.48 13.43 -4.89
C LYS A 126 -0.01 13.55 -5.21
N ASP A 127 -0.79 12.50 -4.97
CA ASP A 127 -2.24 12.58 -5.08
C ASP A 127 -2.87 13.20 -3.82
N THR A 128 -3.98 13.89 -4.01
CA THR A 128 -4.73 14.54 -2.91
C THR A 128 -6.02 13.81 -2.57
N GLU A 129 -6.28 12.69 -3.24
CA GLU A 129 -7.51 11.91 -3.13
C GLU A 129 -7.41 10.84 -2.06
N THR A 130 -6.19 10.48 -1.66
CA THR A 130 -5.96 9.45 -0.65
C THR A 130 -5.16 9.98 0.53
N GLN A 131 -5.39 9.39 1.69
CA GLN A 131 -4.54 9.52 2.85
C GLN A 131 -3.83 8.19 3.10
N VAL A 132 -2.50 8.22 3.04
CA VAL A 132 -1.66 7.05 3.27
C VAL A 132 -0.97 7.16 4.61
N ARG A 133 -1.01 6.08 5.40
CA ARG A 133 -0.35 6.05 6.70
C ARG A 133 0.11 4.67 7.10
N LEU A 134 1.17 4.62 7.91
CA LEU A 134 1.41 3.48 8.79
C LEU A 134 0.66 3.68 10.09
N LEU A 135 0.05 2.62 10.58
CA LEU A 135 -0.55 2.54 11.92
C LEU A 135 0.21 1.51 12.74
N ARG A 136 0.46 1.81 14.01
CA ARG A 136 0.93 0.84 15.02
C ARG A 136 -0.08 0.80 16.15
N ILE A 137 -0.80 -0.32 16.23
CA ILE A 137 -1.87 -0.58 17.18
C ILE A 137 -1.31 -1.53 18.25
N PRO A 138 -1.36 -1.17 19.54
CA PRO A 138 -0.80 -2.04 20.58
C PRO A 138 -1.53 -3.38 20.66
N ALA A 139 -0.81 -4.43 21.02
CA ALA A 139 -1.37 -5.76 21.24
C ALA A 139 -2.64 -5.72 22.13
N GLY A 140 -3.67 -6.46 21.73
CA GLY A 140 -4.95 -6.57 22.44
C GLY A 140 -5.78 -5.28 22.48
N LYS A 141 -5.43 -4.23 21.72
CA LYS A 141 -6.19 -2.97 21.69
C LYS A 141 -7.11 -2.90 20.47
N PRO A 142 -8.38 -2.47 20.65
CA PRO A 142 -9.27 -2.17 19.55
C PRO A 142 -8.97 -0.79 18.97
N VAL A 143 -9.11 -0.69 17.65
CA VAL A 143 -9.39 0.58 16.97
C VAL A 143 -10.86 0.92 17.23
N PRO A 144 -11.20 2.15 17.64
CA PRO A 144 -12.59 2.51 17.87
C PRO A 144 -13.47 2.22 16.65
N GLU A 145 -14.70 1.78 16.90
CA GLU A 145 -15.66 1.44 15.85
C GLU A 145 -15.85 2.61 14.87
N HIS A 146 -15.74 2.30 13.58
CA HIS A 146 -15.84 3.29 12.52
C HIS A 146 -16.39 2.68 11.24
N THR A 147 -16.79 3.59 10.35
CA THR A 147 -17.04 3.32 8.94
C THR A 147 -16.25 4.31 8.10
N HIS A 148 -16.29 4.17 6.78
CA HIS A 148 -15.51 4.96 5.84
C HIS A 148 -16.41 5.86 5.00
N GLU A 149 -15.88 7.01 4.55
CA GLU A 149 -16.59 7.85 3.56
C GLU A 149 -16.37 7.42 2.11
N GLY A 150 -15.50 6.43 1.91
CA GLY A 150 -15.13 5.85 0.63
C GLY A 150 -14.46 4.50 0.86
N ARG A 151 -13.52 4.14 -0.01
CA ARG A 151 -12.75 2.89 0.13
C ARG A 151 -11.66 3.01 1.19
N GLU A 152 -11.32 1.88 1.80
CA GLU A 152 -10.13 1.67 2.62
C GLU A 152 -9.40 0.39 2.19
N LEU A 153 -8.07 0.44 2.17
CA LEU A 153 -7.20 -0.73 2.14
C LEU A 153 -6.35 -0.78 3.40
N THR A 154 -6.36 -1.91 4.09
CA THR A 154 -5.52 -2.16 5.27
C THR A 154 -4.63 -3.39 5.05
N LEU A 155 -3.33 -3.17 4.81
CA LEU A 155 -2.33 -4.22 4.64
C LEU A 155 -1.56 -4.44 5.94
N VAL A 156 -1.57 -5.67 6.46
CA VAL A 156 -0.80 -6.02 7.66
C VAL A 156 0.68 -6.23 7.32
N LEU A 157 1.55 -5.51 8.02
CA LEU A 157 3.00 -5.57 7.87
C LEU A 157 3.66 -6.33 9.03
N ALA A 158 3.15 -6.24 10.25
CA ALA A 158 3.63 -7.05 11.38
C ALA A 158 2.50 -7.30 12.38
N GLY A 159 2.60 -8.37 13.16
CA GLY A 159 1.51 -8.83 14.02
C GLY A 159 0.29 -9.26 13.22
N SER A 160 -0.88 -9.04 13.83
CA SER A 160 -2.19 -9.36 13.26
C SER A 160 -3.31 -8.62 13.98
N PHE A 161 -4.48 -8.55 13.34
CA PHE A 161 -5.72 -8.10 13.96
C PHE A 161 -6.88 -9.00 13.56
N HIS A 162 -7.92 -9.03 14.39
CA HIS A 162 -9.23 -9.56 14.02
C HIS A 162 -10.14 -8.43 13.58
N ASP A 163 -10.91 -8.67 12.53
CA ASP A 163 -12.14 -7.94 12.29
C ASP A 163 -13.29 -8.93 12.13
N GLY A 164 -14.32 -8.80 12.97
CA GLY A 164 -15.30 -9.86 13.18
C GLY A 164 -14.64 -11.19 13.56
N ASP A 165 -14.92 -12.23 12.77
CA ASP A 165 -14.36 -13.58 12.93
C ASP A 165 -13.11 -13.82 12.05
N GLU A 166 -12.71 -12.84 11.23
CA GLU A 166 -11.58 -12.96 10.31
C GLU A 166 -10.28 -12.50 10.97
N LEU A 167 -9.18 -13.20 10.68
CA LEU A 167 -7.84 -12.90 11.19
C LEU A 167 -6.95 -12.44 10.05
N PHE A 168 -6.53 -11.18 10.08
CA PHE A 168 -5.58 -10.60 9.14
C PHE A 168 -4.18 -10.61 9.76
N ALA A 169 -3.24 -11.31 9.12
CA ALA A 169 -1.85 -11.40 9.53
C ALA A 169 -0.90 -10.87 8.45
N ARG A 170 0.40 -10.78 8.73
CA ARG A 170 1.40 -10.21 7.80
C ARG A 170 1.18 -10.66 6.34
N GLY A 171 0.98 -9.67 5.48
CA GLY A 171 0.76 -9.82 4.04
C GLY A 171 -0.71 -9.90 3.63
N ASP A 172 -1.63 -10.17 4.56
CA ASP A 172 -3.06 -10.07 4.33
C ASP A 172 -3.47 -8.61 4.14
N ILE A 173 -4.44 -8.40 3.24
CA ILE A 173 -5.03 -7.11 2.95
C ILE A 173 -6.54 -7.17 3.11
N GLU A 174 -7.09 -6.20 3.82
CA GLU A 174 -8.51 -5.97 3.99
C GLU A 174 -8.95 -4.88 3.02
N GLU A 175 -10.06 -5.09 2.32
CA GLU A 175 -10.75 -4.07 1.53
C GLU A 175 -12.06 -3.73 2.24
N ALA A 176 -12.18 -2.47 2.68
CA ALA A 176 -13.37 -1.97 3.34
C ALA A 176 -13.97 -0.81 2.52
N ASP A 177 -15.26 -0.58 2.69
CA ASP A 177 -15.98 0.54 2.08
C ASP A 177 -16.90 1.23 3.10
N GLY A 178 -17.68 2.21 2.63
CA GLY A 178 -18.56 2.99 3.49
C GLY A 178 -19.82 2.26 4.00
N GLU A 179 -20.03 1.00 3.62
CA GLU A 179 -21.10 0.16 4.18
C GLU A 179 -20.61 -0.69 5.35
N LEU A 180 -19.29 -0.89 5.46
CA LEU A 180 -18.69 -1.64 6.56
C LEU A 180 -18.60 -0.78 7.82
N LEU A 181 -19.23 -1.25 8.90
CA LEU A 181 -19.04 -0.74 10.27
C LEU A 181 -18.27 -1.79 11.05
N HIS A 182 -17.07 -1.46 11.49
CA HIS A 182 -16.17 -2.45 12.07
C HIS A 182 -15.31 -1.95 13.23
N THR A 183 -14.78 -2.89 14.02
CA THR A 183 -13.94 -2.63 15.20
C THR A 183 -12.68 -3.51 15.16
N PRO A 184 -11.70 -3.21 14.29
CA PRO A 184 -10.48 -3.98 14.18
C PRO A 184 -9.76 -4.05 15.52
N THR A 185 -9.39 -5.26 15.95
CA THR A 185 -8.73 -5.49 17.24
C THR A 185 -7.43 -6.23 17.05
N ALA A 186 -6.32 -5.57 17.40
CA ALA A 186 -5.00 -6.19 17.35
C ALA A 186 -4.98 -7.45 18.23
N THR A 187 -4.40 -8.54 17.73
CA THR A 187 -4.23 -9.76 18.51
C THR A 187 -3.32 -9.55 19.71
N ASP A 188 -3.37 -10.44 20.69
CA ASP A 188 -2.41 -10.44 21.78
C ASP A 188 -0.99 -10.79 21.30
N GLY A 189 0.02 -10.43 22.10
CA GLY A 189 1.42 -10.85 21.90
C GLY A 189 2.33 -9.78 21.32
N GLU A 190 2.02 -9.26 20.14
CA GLU A 190 2.81 -8.21 19.48
C GLU A 190 1.94 -7.07 18.93
N ASP A 191 2.52 -5.88 18.79
CA ASP A 191 1.85 -4.75 18.17
C ASP A 191 1.53 -5.05 16.70
N CYS A 192 0.32 -4.70 16.27
CA CYS A 192 -0.08 -4.80 14.88
C CYS A 192 0.36 -3.55 14.12
N ILE A 193 1.13 -3.74 13.04
CA ILE A 193 1.58 -2.65 12.17
C ILE A 193 0.92 -2.82 10.81
N CYS A 194 0.19 -1.80 10.36
CA CYS A 194 -0.53 -1.82 9.10
C CYS A 194 -0.15 -0.62 8.23
N LEU A 195 -0.20 -0.80 6.91
CA LEU A 195 -0.36 0.28 5.95
C LEU A 195 -1.86 0.46 5.71
N ALA A 196 -2.38 1.66 5.94
CA ALA A 196 -3.77 2.03 5.66
C ALA A 196 -3.81 3.11 4.57
N VAL A 197 -4.71 2.94 3.61
CA VAL A 197 -5.00 3.92 2.55
C VAL A 197 -6.50 4.16 2.52
N THR A 198 -6.91 5.42 2.63
CA THR A 198 -8.32 5.83 2.70
C THR A 198 -8.61 6.98 1.74
N GLU A 199 -9.75 6.96 1.05
CA GLU A 199 -10.23 8.05 0.16
C GLU A 199 -10.70 9.31 0.91
N ALA A 200 -11.20 9.14 2.13
CA ALA A 200 -11.80 10.19 2.93
C ALA A 200 -11.58 9.90 4.42
N PRO A 201 -11.65 10.92 5.30
CA PRO A 201 -11.46 10.73 6.73
C PRO A 201 -12.46 9.73 7.32
N LEU A 202 -12.07 9.08 8.41
CA LEU A 202 -12.89 8.04 9.04
C LEU A 202 -14.22 8.62 9.56
N LYS A 203 -15.25 7.78 9.69
CA LYS A 203 -16.51 8.11 10.39
C LYS A 203 -16.64 7.24 11.64
N PHE A 204 -16.00 7.64 12.74
CA PHE A 204 -16.13 6.93 14.02
C PHE A 204 -17.59 6.93 14.50
N SER A 205 -18.08 5.89 15.17
CA SER A 205 -19.44 5.94 15.76
C SER A 205 -19.52 6.88 16.97
N SER A 206 -18.42 6.98 17.73
CA SER A 206 -18.33 7.84 18.93
C SER A 206 -18.17 9.33 18.59
N TRP A 207 -19.11 10.16 19.08
CA TRP A 207 -19.11 11.61 18.90
C TRP A 207 -17.87 12.31 19.49
N ILE A 208 -17.31 11.79 20.58
CA ILE A 208 -16.10 12.34 21.22
C ILE A 208 -14.90 12.14 20.31
N VAL A 209 -14.78 10.95 19.70
CA VAL A 209 -13.68 10.63 18.79
C VAL A 209 -13.82 11.47 17.51
N ARG A 210 -15.03 11.60 16.96
CA ARG A 210 -15.31 12.51 15.83
C ARG A 210 -14.84 13.94 16.09
N LEU A 211 -15.04 14.46 17.30
CA LEU A 211 -14.62 15.83 17.63
C LEU A 211 -13.09 15.99 17.66
N MET A 212 -12.34 14.92 17.98
CA MET A 212 -10.87 14.95 18.08
C MET A 212 -10.15 14.68 16.76
N GLN A 213 -10.84 14.16 15.74
CA GLN A 213 -10.31 13.81 14.42
C GLN A 213 -9.44 14.90 13.75
N PRO A 214 -9.89 16.18 13.66
CA PRO A 214 -9.10 17.23 13.01
C PRO A 214 -7.73 17.48 13.67
N ILE A 215 -7.63 17.23 14.98
CA ILE A 215 -6.41 17.43 15.77
C ILE A 215 -5.46 16.24 15.61
N LEU A 216 -6.02 15.04 15.53
CA LEU A 216 -5.29 13.78 15.36
C LEU A 216 -4.88 13.52 13.91
N LYS A 217 -5.43 14.28 12.95
CA LYS A 217 -5.31 14.03 11.50
C LYS A 217 -5.77 12.61 11.13
N ILE A 218 -6.89 12.19 11.72
CA ILE A 218 -7.60 10.94 11.40
C ILE A 218 -8.99 11.32 10.91
#